data_AF-A0A9E1H681-F1
#
_entry.id   AF-A0A9E1H681-F1
#
_cell.length_a   1.000
_cell.length_b   1.000
_cell.length_c   1.000
_cell.angle_alpha   90.00
_cell.angle_beta   90.00
_cell.angle_gamma   90.00
#
_symmetry.space_group_name_H-M   'P 1'
#
loop_
_entity.id
_entity.type
_entity.pdbx_description
1 polymer ?
#
loop_
_entity_poly.entity_id
_entity_poly.type
_entity_poly.pdbx_seq_one_letter_code
_entity_poly.pdbx_strand_id
1 'polypeptide(L)'
;MQMREYEMFERLERMHEENDKDDNHYHEYHPRPSFDVASPADTFHVELTFDHPYWDNIKWDWTGVSFDSDSPSVEAFLSCYEDKTESLHTLALNLAHLMNPNVKEMTAGEKKQDAKQETGSLEEQKQSSESDTIEQLQKYKGLLDAGVITEEEFAAKKKQLLGI
;
A
#
# COMPACT_ATOMS: atom_id res chain seq x y z
N MET A 1 -17.02 10.67 28.84
CA MET A 1 -18.36 10.07 29.00
C MET A 1 -18.49 8.99 27.94
N GLN A 2 -19.02 7.81 28.27
CA GLN A 2 -19.21 6.75 27.27
C GLN A 2 -20.41 7.09 26.37
N MET A 3 -20.43 6.64 25.11
CA MET A 3 -21.53 6.90 24.16
C MET A 3 -22.90 6.50 24.73
N ARG A 4 -22.97 5.37 25.43
CA ARG A 4 -24.20 4.89 26.08
C ARG A 4 -24.71 5.81 27.19
N GLU A 5 -23.81 6.44 27.94
CA GLU A 5 -24.18 7.40 28.98
C GLU A 5 -24.70 8.68 28.34
N TYR A 6 -24.04 9.15 27.28
CA TYR A 6 -24.49 10.33 26.52
C TYR A 6 -25.88 10.12 25.91
N GLU A 7 -26.14 8.96 25.29
CA GLU A 7 -27.46 8.63 24.76
C GLU A 7 -28.55 8.56 25.85
N MET A 8 -28.19 8.09 27.06
CA MET A 8 -29.11 8.07 28.19
C MET A 8 -29.44 9.48 28.67
N PHE A 9 -28.43 10.36 28.75
CA PHE A 9 -28.61 11.78 29.08
C PHE A 9 -29.43 12.51 28.02
N GLU A 10 -29.08 12.39 26.73
CA GLU A 10 -29.80 13.03 25.61
C GLU A 10 -31.26 12.56 25.54
N ARG A 11 -31.54 11.30 25.91
CA ARG A 11 -32.91 10.77 26.01
C ARG A 11 -33.67 11.33 27.21
N LEU A 12 -33.00 11.48 28.36
CA LEU A 12 -33.61 12.03 29.57
C LEU A 12 -33.91 13.53 29.38
N GLU A 13 -32.98 14.26 28.76
CA GLU A 13 -33.11 15.68 28.40
C GLU A 13 -34.30 15.91 27.46
N ARG A 14 -34.43 15.10 26.39
CA ARG A 14 -35.62 15.14 25.52
C ARG A 14 -36.93 14.87 26.25
N MET A 15 -36.96 13.98 27.25
CA MET A 15 -38.17 13.74 28.04
C MET A 15 -38.48 14.89 29.00
N HIS A 16 -37.47 15.59 29.50
CA HIS A 16 -37.65 16.80 30.30
C HIS A 16 -38.19 17.94 29.43
N GLU A 17 -37.64 18.16 28.23
CA GLU A 17 -38.15 19.14 27.27
C GLU A 17 -39.61 18.90 26.86
N GLU A 18 -40.03 17.64 26.69
CA GLU A 18 -41.41 17.31 26.33
C GLU A 18 -42.41 17.50 27.49
N ASN A 19 -41.94 17.33 28.75
CA ASN A 19 -42.77 17.51 29.94
C ASN A 19 -42.79 18.96 30.46
N ASP A 20 -41.70 19.72 30.30
CA ASP A 20 -41.55 21.08 30.79
C ASP A 20 -41.78 22.10 29.66
N LYS A 21 -42.95 22.77 29.67
CA LYS A 21 -43.31 23.83 28.70
C LYS A 21 -42.66 25.19 28.99
N ASP A 22 -41.69 25.25 29.91
CA ASP A 22 -41.07 26.50 30.35
C ASP A 22 -39.82 26.80 29.50
N ASP A 23 -39.89 27.88 28.72
CA ASP A 23 -38.88 28.34 27.74
C ASP A 23 -37.49 28.70 28.33
N ASN A 24 -37.31 28.62 29.65
CA ASN A 24 -36.09 29.08 30.36
C ASN A 24 -35.11 27.95 30.74
N HIS A 25 -35.09 26.84 29.97
CA HIS A 25 -34.11 25.79 30.20
C HIS A 25 -32.76 26.18 29.58
N TYR A 26 -31.79 26.51 30.45
CA TYR A 26 -30.39 26.52 30.07
C TYR A 26 -30.00 25.07 29.69
N HIS A 27 -29.86 24.80 28.40
CA HIS A 27 -29.21 23.58 27.92
C HIS A 27 -27.80 23.54 28.49
N GLU A 28 -27.57 22.62 29.42
CA GLU A 28 -26.22 22.35 29.89
C GLU A 28 -25.51 21.60 28.76
N TYR A 29 -24.63 22.31 28.05
CA TYR A 29 -23.93 21.71 26.90
C TYR A 29 -23.08 20.53 27.36
N HIS A 30 -23.57 19.33 27.14
CA HIS A 30 -22.82 18.10 27.34
C HIS A 30 -22.04 17.82 26.05
N PRO A 31 -20.69 17.90 26.05
CA PRO A 31 -19.91 17.62 24.86
C PRO A 31 -20.10 16.15 24.45
N ARG A 32 -20.38 15.93 23.16
CA ARG A 32 -20.50 14.59 22.61
C ARG A 32 -19.20 13.82 22.80
N PRO A 33 -19.27 12.52 23.11
CA PRO A 33 -18.10 11.66 23.10
C PRO A 33 -17.49 11.63 21.69
N SER A 34 -16.17 11.85 21.60
CA SER A 34 -15.44 11.74 20.33
C SER A 34 -15.26 10.28 19.92
N PHE A 35 -15.30 10.05 18.61
CA PHE A 35 -14.96 8.75 18.02
C PHE A 35 -13.49 8.75 17.61
N ASP A 36 -12.63 8.35 18.54
CA ASP A 36 -11.18 8.29 18.34
C ASP A 36 -10.74 6.83 18.19
N VAL A 37 -10.81 6.34 16.95
CA VAL A 37 -10.42 4.97 16.58
C VAL A 37 -9.34 5.03 15.50
N ALA A 38 -8.33 4.15 15.61
CA ALA A 38 -7.28 4.03 14.61
C ALA A 38 -7.87 3.75 13.23
N SER A 39 -7.35 4.44 12.20
CA SER A 39 -7.84 4.26 10.84
C SER A 39 -7.62 2.82 10.36
N PRO A 40 -8.61 2.19 9.69
CA PRO A 40 -8.43 0.90 9.03
C PRO A 40 -7.32 0.92 7.97
N ALA A 41 -7.10 2.08 7.33
CA ALA A 41 -6.09 2.29 6.31
C ALA A 41 -5.30 3.55 6.68
N ASP A 42 -4.27 3.38 7.51
CA ASP A 42 -3.53 4.49 8.13
C ASP A 42 -2.57 5.19 7.15
N THR A 43 -2.06 4.48 6.15
CA THR A 43 -1.10 5.03 5.19
C THR A 43 -1.27 4.41 3.81
N PHE A 44 -1.15 5.24 2.77
CA PHE A 44 -1.00 4.81 1.38
C PHE A 44 0.47 4.92 0.99
N HIS A 45 0.99 3.86 0.37
CA HIS A 45 2.34 3.85 -0.17
C HIS A 45 2.29 3.98 -1.69
N VAL A 46 2.95 5.00 -2.22
CA VAL A 46 3.17 5.16 -3.66
C VAL A 46 4.64 4.94 -3.93
N GLU A 47 4.96 3.91 -4.70
CA GLU A 47 6.32 3.53 -5.04
C GLU A 47 6.56 3.73 -6.54
N LEU A 48 7.63 4.46 -6.86
CA LEU A 48 8.09 4.71 -8.21
C LEU A 48 9.41 3.96 -8.41
N THR A 49 9.37 2.93 -9.25
CA THR A 49 10.53 2.11 -9.59
C THR A 49 11.06 2.50 -10.95
N PHE A 50 12.36 2.77 -11.05
CA PHE A 50 13.04 3.09 -12.30
C PHE A 50 13.89 1.91 -12.77
N ASP A 51 13.80 1.56 -14.05
CA ASP A 51 14.77 0.67 -14.68
C ASP A 51 15.97 1.50 -15.15
N HIS A 52 16.80 1.93 -14.18
CA HIS A 52 17.95 2.79 -14.46
C HIS A 52 19.13 2.49 -13.53
N PRO A 53 20.39 2.45 -14.02
CA PRO A 53 21.56 2.05 -13.21
C PRO A 53 21.89 2.96 -12.02
N TYR A 54 21.33 4.17 -11.99
CA TYR A 54 21.71 5.22 -11.03
C TYR A 54 20.53 5.81 -10.27
N TRP A 55 19.29 5.40 -10.54
CA TRP A 55 18.11 5.94 -9.86
C TRP A 55 17.49 4.86 -8.99
N ASP A 56 17.44 5.14 -7.70
CA ASP A 56 16.77 4.28 -6.73
C ASP A 56 15.26 4.47 -6.78
N ASN A 57 14.57 3.46 -6.24
CA ASN A 57 13.12 3.49 -6.07
C ASN A 57 12.73 4.60 -5.10
N ILE A 58 11.77 5.42 -5.50
CA ILE A 58 11.26 6.49 -4.65
C ILE A 58 9.95 6.03 -4.04
N LYS A 59 9.86 6.09 -2.71
CA LYS A 59 8.65 5.76 -1.96
C LYS A 59 8.09 7.01 -1.29
N TRP A 60 6.79 7.19 -1.40
CA TRP A 60 6.04 8.22 -0.70
C TRP A 60 4.96 7.62 0.17
N ASP A 61 4.91 8.11 1.40
CA ASP A 61 3.91 7.73 2.39
C ASP A 61 2.90 8.85 2.51
N TRP A 62 1.65 8.55 2.18
CA TRP A 62 0.53 9.48 2.26
C TRP A 62 -0.36 9.07 3.43
N THR A 63 -0.70 10.02 4.29
CA THR A 63 -1.66 9.76 5.38
C THR A 63 -2.96 9.22 4.82
N GLY A 64 -3.49 8.20 5.47
CA GLY A 64 -4.75 7.56 5.15
C GLY A 64 -5.97 8.47 5.21
N VAL A 65 -7.15 7.88 5.02
CA VAL A 65 -8.42 8.51 5.37
C VAL A 65 -8.76 8.06 6.79
N SER A 66 -9.28 8.93 7.65
CA SER A 66 -9.74 8.57 9.00
C SER A 66 -11.24 8.80 9.12
N PHE A 67 -11.85 8.22 10.16
CA PHE A 67 -13.22 8.55 10.51
C PHE A 67 -13.30 9.98 11.03
N ASP A 68 -14.44 10.63 10.79
CA ASP A 68 -14.77 11.87 11.48
C ASP A 68 -14.99 11.58 12.97
N SER A 69 -14.32 12.37 13.82
CA SER A 69 -14.39 12.26 15.28
C SER A 69 -15.78 12.61 15.79
N ASP A 70 -16.45 13.55 15.12
CA ASP A 70 -17.71 14.13 15.61
C ASP A 70 -18.94 13.45 15.01
N SER A 71 -18.79 12.85 13.82
CA SER A 71 -19.86 12.13 13.12
C SER A 71 -19.30 10.94 12.31
N PRO A 72 -18.88 9.86 12.98
CA PRO A 72 -18.31 8.71 12.29
C PRO A 72 -19.34 8.04 11.38
N SER A 73 -19.07 8.05 10.07
CA SER A 73 -19.88 7.37 9.06
C SER A 73 -19.00 6.47 8.19
N VAL A 74 -19.42 5.21 8.05
CA VAL A 74 -18.76 4.25 7.16
C VAL A 74 -18.90 4.68 5.71
N GLU A 75 -20.05 5.20 5.32
CA GLU A 75 -20.30 5.68 3.96
C GLU A 75 -19.42 6.89 3.61
N ALA A 76 -19.29 7.84 4.54
CA ALA A 76 -18.41 9.00 4.35
C ALA A 76 -16.94 8.57 4.25
N PHE A 77 -16.51 7.63 5.12
CA PHE A 77 -15.15 7.08 5.07
C PHE A 77 -14.87 6.40 3.71
N LEU A 78 -15.79 5.54 3.24
CA LEU A 78 -15.62 4.83 1.97
C LEU A 78 -15.55 5.80 0.79
N SER A 79 -16.42 6.82 0.75
CA SER A 79 -16.38 7.87 -0.27
C SER A 79 -15.03 8.60 -0.27
N CYS A 80 -14.56 9.05 0.91
CA CYS A 80 -13.26 9.72 1.01
C CYS A 80 -12.10 8.80 0.64
N TYR A 81 -12.17 7.51 0.97
CA TYR A 81 -11.18 6.52 0.59
C TYR A 81 -11.14 6.36 -0.93
N GLU A 82 -12.30 6.19 -1.57
CA GLU A 82 -12.43 6.11 -3.03
C GLU A 82 -11.86 7.35 -3.71
N ASP A 83 -12.29 8.55 -3.31
CA ASP A 83 -11.78 9.83 -3.84
C ASP A 83 -10.25 9.94 -3.73
N LYS A 84 -9.69 9.50 -2.59
CA LYS A 84 -8.24 9.53 -2.35
C LYS A 84 -7.51 8.52 -3.23
N THR A 85 -8.06 7.32 -3.41
CA THR A 85 -7.50 6.33 -4.33
C THR A 85 -7.52 6.81 -5.78
N GLU A 86 -8.61 7.44 -6.23
CA GLU A 86 -8.70 8.01 -7.58
C GLU A 86 -7.71 9.16 -7.79
N SER A 87 -7.53 10.01 -6.77
CA SER A 87 -6.55 11.09 -6.80
C SER A 87 -5.11 10.56 -6.91
N LEU A 88 -4.75 9.56 -6.10
CA LEU A 88 -3.43 8.92 -6.16
C LEU A 88 -3.21 8.18 -7.48
N HIS A 89 -4.24 7.52 -7.98
CA HIS A 89 -4.23 6.84 -9.27
C HIS A 89 -3.97 7.84 -10.42
N THR A 90 -4.68 8.97 -10.43
CA THR A 90 -4.48 10.05 -11.40
C THR A 90 -3.06 10.64 -11.32
N LEU A 91 -2.54 10.84 -10.11
CA LEU A 91 -1.16 11.29 -9.91
C LEU A 91 -0.15 10.28 -10.48
N ALA A 92 -0.35 8.99 -10.21
CA ALA A 92 0.52 7.93 -10.73
C ALA A 92 0.48 7.87 -12.26
N LEU A 93 -0.71 7.96 -12.88
CA LEU A 93 -0.84 8.00 -14.34
C LEU A 93 -0.17 9.23 -14.95
N ASN A 94 -0.39 10.41 -14.37
CA ASN A 94 0.24 11.65 -14.85
C ASN A 94 1.77 11.55 -14.78
N LEU A 95 2.30 11.02 -13.67
CA LEU A 95 3.73 10.81 -13.51
C LEU A 95 4.25 9.81 -14.54
N ALA A 96 3.54 8.70 -14.74
CA ALA A 96 3.98 7.67 -15.67
C ALA A 96 3.95 8.17 -17.14
N HIS A 97 2.92 8.92 -17.55
CA HIS A 97 2.85 9.56 -18.86
C HIS A 97 3.95 10.61 -19.06
N LEU A 98 4.30 11.37 -18.02
CA LEU A 98 5.38 12.37 -18.09
C LEU A 98 6.74 11.70 -18.33
N MET A 99 6.97 10.54 -17.72
CA MET A 99 8.21 9.77 -17.88
C MET A 99 8.24 8.97 -19.18
N ASN A 100 7.13 8.35 -19.55
CA ASN A 100 6.98 7.57 -20.76
C ASN A 100 5.55 7.73 -21.33
N PRO A 101 5.39 8.45 -22.45
CA PRO A 101 4.08 8.73 -23.03
C PRO A 101 3.35 7.49 -23.57
N ASN A 102 4.03 6.35 -23.70
CA ASN A 102 3.43 5.08 -24.13
C ASN A 102 3.24 4.08 -22.97
N VAL A 103 3.31 4.53 -21.72
CA VAL A 103 3.02 3.66 -20.57
C VAL A 103 1.59 3.15 -20.66
N LYS A 104 1.43 1.82 -20.57
CA LYS A 104 0.15 1.18 -20.34
C LYS A 104 -0.03 0.96 -18.83
N GLU A 105 -1.16 1.39 -18.29
CA GLU A 105 -1.55 1.04 -16.92
C GLU A 105 -1.63 -0.48 -16.75
N MET A 106 -1.07 -1.00 -15.66
CA MET A 106 -1.16 -2.41 -15.31
C MET A 106 -1.82 -2.54 -13.95
N THR A 107 -3.00 -3.14 -13.91
CA THR A 107 -3.63 -3.51 -12.64
C THR A 107 -3.01 -4.81 -12.12
N ALA A 108 -2.92 -4.98 -10.79
CA ALA A 108 -2.36 -6.20 -10.18
C ALA A 108 -3.10 -7.50 -10.61
N GLY A 109 -4.30 -7.39 -11.19
CA GLY A 109 -5.06 -8.50 -11.77
C GLY A 109 -4.54 -8.99 -13.13
N GLU A 110 -3.99 -8.12 -13.98
CA GLU A 110 -3.48 -8.50 -15.30
C GLU A 110 -2.14 -9.27 -15.23
N LYS A 111 -1.37 -9.11 -14.14
CA LYS A 111 -0.16 -9.92 -13.91
C LYS A 111 -0.45 -11.42 -13.72
N LYS A 112 -1.69 -11.84 -13.44
CA LYS A 112 -2.00 -13.24 -13.09
C LYS A 112 -2.24 -14.19 -14.28
N GLN A 113 -2.29 -13.71 -15.53
CA GLN A 113 -2.34 -14.63 -16.68
C GLN A 113 -0.97 -14.89 -17.33
N ASP A 114 0.04 -14.04 -17.07
CA ASP A 114 1.43 -14.27 -17.50
C ASP A 114 2.41 -14.56 -16.34
N ALA A 115 2.00 -14.42 -15.07
CA ALA A 115 2.80 -14.83 -13.91
C ALA A 115 2.03 -15.86 -13.06
N LYS A 116 1.98 -17.10 -13.55
CA LYS A 116 1.85 -18.26 -12.67
C LYS A 116 3.27 -18.58 -12.20
N GLN A 117 3.49 -18.55 -10.88
CA GLN A 117 4.78 -18.59 -10.15
C GLN A 117 5.31 -17.15 -9.93
N GLU A 118 5.42 -16.59 -8.74
CA GLU A 118 5.56 -17.10 -7.38
C GLU A 118 4.89 -16.14 -6.40
N THR A 119 4.12 -16.69 -5.46
CA THR A 119 3.83 -16.02 -4.18
C THR A 119 4.43 -16.92 -3.11
N GLY A 120 5.50 -16.43 -2.49
CA GLY A 120 6.19 -17.10 -1.39
C GLY A 120 7.37 -16.26 -0.91
N SER A 121 7.18 -15.61 0.23
CA SER A 121 8.21 -15.00 1.09
C SER A 121 9.08 -13.87 0.51
N LEU A 122 8.56 -12.65 0.69
CA LEU A 122 9.37 -11.48 0.96
C LEU A 122 10.02 -11.66 2.35
N GLU A 123 11.26 -12.16 2.40
CA GLU A 123 12.24 -11.85 3.48
C GLU A 123 13.66 -12.44 3.25
N GLU A 124 13.91 -13.24 2.19
CA GLU A 124 15.24 -13.84 1.91
C GLU A 124 15.97 -13.30 0.67
N GLN A 125 15.58 -12.12 0.16
CA GLN A 125 16.03 -11.61 -1.14
C GLN A 125 17.46 -11.02 -1.22
N LYS A 126 18.31 -11.27 -0.22
CA LYS A 126 19.75 -10.94 -0.33
C LYS A 126 20.68 -12.14 -0.36
N GLN A 127 20.17 -13.36 -0.16
CA GLN A 127 20.96 -14.60 -0.26
C GLN A 127 20.59 -15.48 -1.46
N SER A 128 19.41 -15.28 -2.07
CA SER A 128 18.94 -16.11 -3.20
C SER A 128 19.64 -15.83 -4.53
N SER A 129 20.07 -14.59 -4.80
CA SER A 129 20.82 -14.27 -6.02
C SER A 129 22.24 -14.86 -6.03
N GLU A 130 22.86 -15.01 -4.86
CA GLU A 130 24.16 -15.68 -4.73
C GLU A 130 24.04 -17.20 -4.92
N SER A 131 22.98 -17.85 -4.41
CA SER A 131 22.76 -19.28 -4.65
C SER A 131 22.48 -19.59 -6.12
N ASP A 132 21.65 -18.79 -6.79
CA ASP A 132 21.35 -18.98 -8.22
C ASP A 132 22.59 -18.82 -9.10
N THR A 133 23.47 -17.86 -8.78
CA THR A 133 24.73 -17.69 -9.53
C THR A 133 25.71 -18.86 -9.30
N ILE A 134 25.77 -19.40 -8.08
CA ILE A 134 26.63 -20.55 -7.75
C ILE A 134 26.12 -21.83 -8.47
N GLU A 135 24.81 -22.06 -8.48
CA GLU A 135 24.21 -23.20 -9.19
C GLU A 135 24.42 -23.12 -10.70
N GLN A 136 24.28 -21.93 -11.28
CA GLN A 136 24.54 -21.70 -12.70
C GLN A 136 26.03 -21.91 -13.04
N LEU A 137 26.96 -21.44 -12.20
CA LEU A 137 28.40 -21.67 -12.37
C LEU A 137 28.76 -23.16 -12.29
N GLN A 138 28.15 -23.92 -11.38
CA GLN A 138 28.36 -25.37 -11.30
C GLN A 138 27.86 -26.09 -12.55
N LYS A 139 26.71 -25.68 -13.09
CA LYS A 139 26.16 -26.22 -14.34
C LYS A 139 27.05 -25.93 -15.55
N TYR A 140 27.58 -24.71 -15.65
CA TYR A 140 28.52 -24.34 -16.72
C TYR A 140 29.85 -25.08 -16.59
N LYS A 141 30.32 -25.34 -15.36
CA LYS A 141 31.53 -26.14 -15.14
C LYS A 141 31.33 -27.59 -15.60
N GLY A 142 30.18 -28.19 -15.31
CA GLY A 142 29.86 -29.54 -15.80
C GLY A 142 29.79 -29.64 -17.32
N LEU A 143 29.31 -28.59 -17.99
CA LEU A 143 29.31 -28.47 -19.45
C LEU A 143 30.72 -28.34 -20.03
N LEU A 144 31.62 -27.64 -19.35
CA LEU A 144 33.04 -27.53 -19.73
C LEU A 144 33.74 -28.88 -19.57
N ASP A 145 33.53 -29.56 -18.44
CA ASP A 145 34.12 -30.88 -18.15
C ASP A 145 33.58 -31.96 -19.09
N ALA A 146 32.34 -31.82 -19.57
CA ALA A 146 31.75 -32.67 -20.59
C ALA A 146 32.21 -32.34 -22.02
N GLY A 147 33.03 -31.29 -22.21
CA GLY A 147 33.52 -30.83 -23.52
C GLY A 147 32.43 -30.24 -24.42
N VAL A 148 31.27 -29.89 -23.87
CA VAL A 148 30.12 -29.33 -24.60
C VAL A 148 30.31 -27.83 -24.86
N ILE A 149 31.04 -27.15 -23.97
CA ILE A 149 31.43 -25.75 -24.13
C ILE A 149 32.95 -25.62 -24.05
N THR A 150 33.46 -24.52 -24.62
CA THR A 150 34.89 -24.20 -24.57
C THR A 150 35.25 -23.37 -23.34
N GLU A 151 36.53 -23.36 -22.96
CA GLU A 151 37.01 -22.64 -21.77
C GLU A 151 36.79 -21.11 -21.89
N GLU A 152 36.82 -20.58 -23.11
CA GLU A 152 36.53 -19.18 -23.41
C GLU A 152 35.05 -18.83 -23.16
N GLU A 153 34.14 -19.71 -23.55
CA GLU A 153 32.70 -19.52 -23.33
C GLU A 153 32.33 -19.63 -21.84
N PHE A 154 32.99 -20.54 -21.11
CA PHE A 154 32.83 -20.64 -19.66
C PHE A 154 33.31 -19.37 -18.96
N ALA A 155 34.48 -18.84 -19.34
CA ALA A 155 35.03 -17.63 -18.76
C ALA A 155 34.16 -16.39 -19.05
N ALA A 156 33.65 -16.27 -20.28
CA ALA A 156 32.74 -15.19 -20.66
C ALA A 156 31.44 -15.23 -19.84
N LYS A 157 30.84 -16.42 -19.66
CA LYS A 157 29.62 -16.58 -18.87
C LYS A 157 29.84 -16.40 -17.38
N LYS A 158 30.98 -16.86 -16.84
CA LYS A 158 31.39 -16.60 -15.46
C LYS A 158 31.56 -15.11 -15.21
N LYS A 159 32.20 -14.40 -16.14
CA LYS A 159 32.41 -12.95 -16.06
C LYS A 159 31.08 -12.18 -16.13
N GLN A 160 30.19 -12.59 -17.03
CA GLN A 160 28.83 -12.07 -17.13
C GLN A 160 28.00 -12.31 -15.85
N LEU A 161 28.12 -13.49 -15.23
CA LEU A 161 27.42 -13.84 -14.00
C LEU A 161 27.95 -13.09 -12.77
N LEU A 162 29.26 -12.80 -12.72
CA LEU A 162 29.87 -12.02 -11.65
C LEU A 162 29.83 -10.50 -11.89
N GLY A 163 29.42 -10.04 -13.08
CA GLY A 163 29.29 -8.60 -13.39
C GLY A 163 30.62 -7.82 -13.40
N ILE A 164 31.74 -8.49 -13.69
CA ILE A 164 33.10 -7.90 -13.81
C ILE A 164 33.47 -7.81 -15.30
#